data_AF-A0A397MDB7-F1
#
_entry.id   AF-A0A397MDB7-F1
#
_cell.length_a   1.000
_cell.length_b   1.000
_cell.length_c   1.000
_cell.angle_alpha   90.00
_cell.angle_beta   90.00
_cell.angle_gamma   90.00
#
_symmetry.space_group_name_H-M   'P 1'
#
loop_
_entity.id
_entity.type
_entity.pdbx_description
1 polymer ?
#
loop_
_entity_poly.entity_id
_entity_poly.type
_entity_poly.pdbx_seq_one_letter_code
_entity_poly.pdbx_strand_id
1 'polypeptide(L)'
;MIMRSLPFIPFATLFACLISATAQADTMRCGSALVSLGDRPFEVERKCGAPVHRDPIGYTLGSYDRREYMIEEWVYGPSNGMLSILRFEGNRLTAIERRRER
;
A
#
# COMPACT_ATOMS: atom_id res chain seq x y z
N MET A 1 -18.68 6.71 -62.78
CA MET A 1 -17.49 6.57 -61.92
C MET A 1 -18.00 6.53 -60.47
N ILE A 2 -18.17 5.35 -59.88
CA ILE A 2 -18.75 5.16 -58.54
C ILE A 2 -17.63 4.63 -57.65
N MET A 3 -17.09 5.49 -56.78
CA MET A 3 -16.06 5.15 -55.81
C MET A 3 -16.75 4.49 -54.61
N ARG A 4 -16.59 3.18 -54.43
CA ARG A 4 -17.10 2.44 -53.27
C ARG A 4 -16.17 2.72 -52.08
N SER A 5 -16.65 3.53 -51.14
CA SER A 5 -16.00 3.74 -49.84
C SER A 5 -16.13 2.47 -49.00
N LEU A 6 -15.00 1.87 -48.64
CA LEU A 6 -14.90 0.74 -47.72
C LEU A 6 -15.18 1.23 -46.29
N PRO A 7 -16.02 0.53 -45.50
CA PRO A 7 -16.30 0.91 -44.11
C PRO A 7 -15.11 0.50 -43.23
N PHE A 8 -14.14 1.40 -43.09
CA PHE A 8 -13.00 1.28 -42.17
C PHE A 8 -13.37 1.61 -40.71
N ILE A 9 -14.50 1.07 -40.22
CA ILE A 9 -14.96 1.31 -38.84
C ILE A 9 -15.42 -0.03 -38.22
N PRO A 10 -14.49 -0.97 -37.97
CA PRO A 10 -14.63 -1.75 -36.73
C PRO A 10 -13.28 -2.16 -36.11
N PHE A 11 -12.25 -1.30 -36.11
CA PHE A 11 -10.97 -1.64 -35.47
C PHE A 11 -10.59 -0.74 -34.28
N ALA A 12 -11.14 0.47 -34.21
CA ALA A 12 -10.78 1.45 -33.17
C ALA A 12 -11.42 1.17 -31.80
N THR A 13 -12.53 0.43 -31.73
CA THR A 13 -13.25 0.13 -30.48
C THR A 13 -12.66 -1.05 -29.70
N LEU A 14 -11.88 -1.93 -30.33
CA LEU A 14 -11.29 -3.09 -29.65
C LEU A 14 -10.04 -2.75 -28.82
N PHE A 15 -9.38 -1.62 -29.10
CA PHE A 15 -8.10 -1.25 -28.49
C PHE A 15 -8.24 -0.48 -27.15
N ALA A 16 -9.44 0.01 -26.82
CA ALA A 16 -9.66 0.86 -25.64
C ALA A 16 -9.80 0.09 -24.31
N CYS A 17 -9.90 -1.24 -24.32
CA CYS A 17 -10.11 -2.04 -23.09
C CYS A 17 -8.82 -2.51 -22.39
N LEU A 18 -7.62 -2.25 -22.91
CA LEU A 18 -6.38 -2.83 -22.36
C LEU A 18 -5.70 -2.02 -21.25
N ILE A 19 -6.19 -0.83 -20.89
CA ILE A 19 -5.54 0.01 -19.88
C ILE A 19 -6.33 -0.06 -18.56
N SER A 20 -6.36 -1.24 -17.94
CA SER A 20 -6.71 -1.36 -16.53
C SER A 20 -5.44 -1.21 -15.69
N ALA A 21 -5.18 0.01 -15.22
CA ALA A 21 -4.08 0.24 -14.28
C ALA A 21 -4.41 -0.45 -12.95
N THR A 22 -3.61 -1.44 -12.56
CA THR A 22 -3.75 -2.12 -11.27
C THR A 22 -3.15 -1.25 -10.17
N ALA A 23 -3.99 -0.50 -9.45
CA ALA A 23 -3.58 0.13 -8.21
C ALA A 23 -3.30 -0.98 -7.17
N GLN A 24 -2.04 -1.25 -6.88
CA GLN A 24 -1.67 -2.18 -5.81
C GLN A 24 -1.72 -1.44 -4.47
N ALA A 25 -2.70 -1.79 -3.64
CA ALA A 25 -2.75 -1.37 -2.25
C ALA A 25 -2.13 -2.49 -1.39
N ASP A 26 -1.04 -2.19 -0.70
CA ASP A 26 -0.46 -3.13 0.26
C ASP A 26 -1.41 -3.31 1.45
N THR A 27 -1.67 -4.57 1.79
CA THR A 27 -2.52 -4.96 2.91
C THR A 27 -1.88 -6.03 3.77
N MET A 28 -2.22 -6.03 5.06
CA MET A 28 -1.83 -7.05 6.04
C MET A 28 -3.07 -7.57 6.75
N ARG A 29 -3.14 -8.89 6.98
CA ARG A 29 -4.23 -9.52 7.73
C ARG A 29 -3.81 -9.77 9.17
N CYS A 30 -4.70 -9.43 10.09
CA CYS A 30 -4.61 -9.73 11.52
C CYS A 30 -5.89 -10.47 11.92
N GLY A 31 -5.86 -11.80 11.91
CA GLY A 31 -7.06 -12.62 12.03
C GLY A 31 -8.05 -12.34 10.88
N SER A 32 -9.26 -11.90 11.23
CA SER A 32 -10.29 -11.47 10.25
C SER A 32 -10.19 -9.99 9.85
N ALA A 33 -9.36 -9.20 10.53
CA ALA A 33 -9.19 -7.78 10.24
C ALA A 33 -8.14 -7.54 9.14
N LEU A 34 -8.33 -6.48 8.37
CA LEU A 34 -7.41 -6.02 7.33
C LEU A 34 -6.84 -4.65 7.70
N VAL A 35 -5.51 -4.57 7.69
CA VAL A 35 -4.73 -3.33 7.75
C VAL A 35 -4.35 -2.93 6.32
N SER A 36 -4.43 -1.64 6.02
CA SER A 36 -4.12 -1.09 4.69
C SER A 36 -3.33 0.20 4.82
N LEU A 37 -2.60 0.56 3.75
CA LEU A 37 -1.91 1.85 3.68
C LEU A 37 -2.87 3.01 4.01
N GLY A 38 -2.40 3.97 4.80
CA GLY A 38 -3.17 5.11 5.29
C GLY A 38 -3.89 4.89 6.63
N ASP A 39 -3.99 3.65 7.12
CA ASP A 39 -4.47 3.36 8.48
C ASP A 39 -3.62 4.11 9.51
N ARG A 40 -4.25 4.56 10.60
CA ARG A 40 -3.57 5.19 11.73
C ARG A 40 -2.98 4.15 12.66
N PRO A 41 -1.91 4.47 13.42
CA PRO A 41 -1.32 3.54 14.37
C PRO A 41 -2.34 2.94 15.35
N PHE A 42 -3.27 3.74 15.88
CA PHE A 42 -4.31 3.23 16.78
C PHE A 42 -5.30 2.27 16.09
N GLU A 43 -5.55 2.44 14.79
CA GLU A 43 -6.43 1.56 14.03
C GLU A 43 -5.75 0.22 13.79
N VAL A 44 -4.45 0.24 13.48
CA VAL A 44 -3.61 -0.94 13.36
C VAL A 44 -3.57 -1.68 14.70
N GLU A 45 -3.28 -0.99 15.80
CA GLU A 45 -3.22 -1.59 17.13
C GLU A 45 -4.57 -2.19 17.56
N ARG A 46 -5.69 -1.53 17.24
CA ARG A 46 -7.03 -2.08 17.47
C ARG A 46 -7.32 -3.33 16.65
N LYS A 47 -6.79 -3.42 15.42
CA LYS A 47 -6.99 -4.56 14.51
C LYS A 47 -6.07 -5.74 14.84
N CYS A 48 -4.84 -5.46 15.25
CA CYS A 48 -3.76 -6.44 15.36
C CYS A 48 -3.27 -6.70 16.80
N GLY A 49 -3.70 -5.88 17.76
CA GLY A 49 -3.10 -5.82 19.09
C GLY A 49 -1.79 -5.02 19.11
N ALA A 50 -1.13 -5.04 20.26
CA ALA A 50 0.17 -4.39 20.43
C ALA A 50 1.25 -5.08 19.56
N PRO A 51 2.14 -4.32 18.92
CA PRO A 51 3.27 -4.89 18.20
C PRO A 51 4.32 -5.46 19.17
N VAL A 52 5.21 -6.31 18.66
CA VAL A 52 6.35 -6.83 19.43
C VAL A 52 7.41 -5.74 19.64
N HIS A 53 7.65 -4.93 18.62
CA HIS A 53 8.54 -3.78 18.66
C HIS A 53 7.87 -2.53 18.10
N ARG A 54 8.17 -1.38 18.68
CA ARG A 54 7.75 -0.04 18.26
C ARG A 54 8.93 0.89 18.46
N ASP A 55 9.58 1.26 17.36
CA ASP A 55 10.80 2.05 17.41
C ASP A 55 10.66 3.33 16.55
N PRO A 56 10.91 4.53 17.12
CA PRO A 56 11.08 5.73 16.30
C PRO A 56 12.43 5.65 15.59
N ILE A 57 12.41 5.60 14.26
CA ILE A 57 13.62 5.39 13.44
C ILE A 57 14.14 6.68 12.78
N GLY A 58 13.39 7.79 12.87
CA GLY A 58 13.87 9.09 12.39
C GLY A 58 12.75 10.07 12.05
N TYR A 59 13.05 10.98 11.12
CA TYR A 59 12.13 12.00 10.63
C TYR A 59 12.26 12.13 9.10
N THR A 60 11.15 12.46 8.43
CA THR A 60 11.10 12.77 6.99
C THR A 60 10.47 14.13 6.76
N LEU A 61 10.76 14.76 5.62
CA LEU A 61 10.10 16.00 5.21
C LEU A 61 8.75 15.68 4.54
N GLY A 62 7.69 16.36 4.97
CA GLY A 62 6.38 16.24 4.33
C GLY A 62 6.36 16.86 2.93
N SER A 63 5.32 16.56 2.14
CA SER A 63 5.21 16.94 0.71
C SER A 63 5.30 18.45 0.40
N TYR A 64 5.18 19.32 1.41
CA TYR A 64 5.32 20.77 1.29
C TYR A 64 6.57 21.32 2.01
N ASP A 65 7.50 20.45 2.38
CA ASP A 65 8.85 20.74 2.89
C ASP A 65 8.92 21.65 4.14
N ARG A 66 7.78 21.89 4.80
CA ARG A 66 7.67 22.78 5.97
C ARG A 66 7.41 22.07 7.29
N ARG A 67 7.21 20.75 7.27
CA ARG A 67 6.91 19.96 8.47
C ARG A 67 7.67 18.65 8.42
N GLU A 68 8.42 18.38 9.47
CA GLU A 68 9.04 17.09 9.72
C GLU A 68 7.99 16.13 10.29
N TYR A 69 7.96 14.91 9.75
CA TYR A 69 7.13 13.82 10.23
C TYR A 69 8.02 12.77 10.87
N MET A 70 7.71 12.39 12.10
CA MET A 70 8.36 11.27 12.77
C MET A 70 8.09 9.98 11.99
N ILE A 71 9.13 9.18 11.80
CA ILE A 71 9.02 7.85 11.23
C ILE A 71 9.11 6.84 12.37
N GLU A 72 8.10 5.98 12.47
CA GLU A 72 8.09 4.86 13.40
C GLU A 72 8.04 3.55 12.63
N GLU A 73 8.72 2.55 13.15
CA GLU A 73 8.65 1.17 12.65
C GLU A 73 8.02 0.27 13.71
N TRP A 74 7.00 -0.48 13.32
CA TRP A 74 6.32 -1.44 14.18
C TRP A 74 6.49 -2.84 13.62
N VAL A 75 6.80 -3.80 14.50
CA VAL A 75 7.03 -5.19 14.09
C VAL A 75 5.97 -6.12 14.69
N TYR A 76 5.34 -6.92 13.83
CA TYR A 76 4.41 -7.98 14.18
C TYR A 76 4.94 -9.35 13.75
N GLY A 77 4.54 -10.40 14.48
CA GLY A 77 4.96 -11.78 14.24
C GLY A 77 6.12 -12.21 15.15
N PRO A 78 6.88 -13.24 14.78
CA PRO A 78 6.78 -14.02 13.54
C PRO A 78 5.50 -14.87 13.50
N SER A 79 4.78 -14.84 12.38
CA SER A 79 3.69 -15.79 12.11
C SER A 79 4.14 -16.74 11.01
N ASN A 80 4.30 -18.03 11.31
CA ASN A 80 4.90 -19.02 10.41
C ASN A 80 6.30 -18.61 9.90
N GLY A 81 7.14 -18.04 10.78
CA GLY A 81 8.49 -17.58 10.44
C GLY A 81 8.53 -16.30 9.59
N MET A 82 7.43 -15.56 9.53
CA MET A 82 7.28 -14.32 8.75
C MET A 82 7.01 -13.14 9.67
N LEU A 83 7.90 -12.15 9.67
CA LEU A 83 7.71 -10.85 10.30
C LEU A 83 6.94 -9.92 9.35
N SER A 84 6.11 -9.05 9.93
CA SER A 84 5.48 -7.94 9.24
C SER A 84 5.96 -6.64 9.86
N ILE A 85 6.63 -5.81 9.07
CA ILE A 85 7.28 -4.57 9.47
C ILE A 85 6.47 -3.42 8.86
N LEU A 86 5.89 -2.58 9.71
CA LEU A 86 5.01 -1.49 9.32
C LEU A 86 5.75 -0.18 9.53
N ARG A 87 5.81 0.66 8.49
CA ARG A 87 6.38 1.99 8.58
C ARG A 87 5.28 3.04 8.67
N PHE A 88 5.31 3.84 9.72
CA PHE A 88 4.43 4.98 9.89
C PHE A 88 5.21 6.26 9.64
N GLU A 89 4.60 7.18 8.89
CA GLU A 89 5.11 8.54 8.73
C GLU A 89 4.07 9.51 9.32
N GLY A 90 4.46 10.19 10.40
CA GLY A 90 3.59 11.03 11.20
C GLY A 90 2.50 10.22 11.90
N ASN A 91 1.36 10.03 11.22
CA ASN A 91 0.20 9.33 11.77
C ASN A 91 -0.46 8.41 10.71
N ARG A 92 0.30 7.98 9.71
CA ARG A 92 -0.20 7.18 8.59
C ARG A 92 0.74 6.03 8.30
N LEU A 93 0.17 4.84 8.14
CA LEU A 93 0.89 3.68 7.62
C LEU A 93 1.26 3.92 6.15
N THR A 94 2.55 4.01 5.85
CA THR A 94 3.05 4.28 4.49
C THR A 94 3.67 3.06 3.82
N ALA A 95 4.11 2.06 4.59
CA ALA A 95 4.63 0.81 4.03
C ALA A 95 4.34 -0.40 4.92
N ILE A 96 4.19 -1.56 4.26
CA ILE A 96 4.05 -2.87 4.89
C ILE A 96 5.08 -3.81 4.24
N GLU A 97 6.13 -4.16 4.97
CA GLU A 97 7.17 -5.08 4.53
C GLU A 97 7.02 -6.45 5.21
N ARG A 98 7.34 -7.53 4.48
CA ARG A 98 7.36 -8.90 5.03
C ARG A 98 8.79 -9.45 4.99
N ARG A 99 9.33 -9.86 6.15
CA ARG A 99 10.70 -10.39 6.29
C ARG A 99 10.74 -11.76 6.95
N ARG A 100 11.42 -12.73 6.33
CA ARG A 100 11.51 -14.09 6.88
C ARG A 100 12.54 -14.09 8.00
N GLU A 101 12.14 -14.62 9.16
CA GLU A 101 13.05 -14.84 10.26
C GLU A 101 14.05 -15.93 9.83
N ARG A 102 15.35 -15.63 9.92
CA ARG A 102 16.43 -16.49 9.41
C ARG A 102 16.96 -17.41 10.48
#